data_AF-A0AAJ5YUU4-F1
#
_entry.id   AF-A0AAJ5YUU4-F1
#
_cell.length_a   1.000
_cell.length_b   1.000
_cell.length_c   1.000
_cell.angle_alpha   90.00
_cell.angle_beta   90.00
_cell.angle_gamma   90.00
#
_symmetry.space_group_name_H-M   'P 1'
#
loop_
_entity.id
_entity.type
_entity.pdbx_description
1 polymer ?
#
loop_
_entity_poly.entity_id
_entity_poly.type
_entity_poly.pdbx_seq_one_letter_code
_entity_poly.pdbx_strand_id
1 'polypeptide(L)'
;MEFTFEELRDSFQSRGYHKQPLCLDGLSPKHQRVTLDILRALVRERDELAEVQTRLLAKNQELSRNVHTADRRIKEAEEKTQSVHSRVQTLNTRLRSADQALRDEQAAHKLTREQLIRARKENQQIKAAAVQHRAVTDRNAERLRDKVASLSMSNLKSLVPDIRIASPAFMAKAGSLPSESLTEQQLINSEQKNAALIETSHALKKLAVDAMNTLYEADIRLHKIVKVELEHEKSTSRSRQYDSDSAISTARLFPPLRPLVTQDTDETHPARQKLTALSRAIQDHVAQLSQWAAINRVRWGKKGDIAWDSHTEVDQELEEVEDQLQAIQSSSSGDQVTDKEADSPMGRADELKRRRTSDA
;
A
#
# COMPACT_ATOMS: atom_id res chain seq x y z
N MET A 1 36.25 -3.96 66.93
CA MET A 1 37.66 -4.36 67.16
C MET A 1 38.29 -3.43 68.18
N GLU A 2 38.86 -3.96 69.27
CA GLU A 2 39.64 -3.20 70.24
C GLU A 2 41.10 -3.21 69.81
N PHE A 3 41.54 -2.15 69.12
CA PHE A 3 42.94 -2.02 68.74
C PHE A 3 43.83 -1.78 69.97
N THR A 4 44.94 -2.49 70.06
CA THR A 4 45.98 -2.20 71.07
C THR A 4 46.70 -0.88 70.73
N PHE A 5 47.37 -0.25 71.69
CA PHE A 5 48.10 1.01 71.43
C PHE A 5 49.17 0.86 70.35
N GLU A 6 49.84 -0.30 70.31
CA GLU A 6 50.87 -0.61 69.33
C GLU A 6 50.28 -0.74 67.91
N GLU A 7 49.15 -1.43 67.76
CA GLU A 7 48.42 -1.51 66.49
C GLU A 7 47.93 -0.15 66.00
N LEU A 8 47.48 0.72 66.91
CA LEU A 8 47.10 2.11 66.59
C LEU A 8 48.33 2.91 66.12
N ARG A 9 49.43 2.84 66.85
CA ARG A 9 50.69 3.51 66.48
C ARG A 9 51.16 3.08 65.10
N ASP A 10 51.13 1.79 64.81
CA ASP A 10 51.57 1.23 63.52
C ASP A 10 50.57 1.58 62.39
N SER A 11 49.27 1.59 62.68
CA SER A 11 48.21 2.08 61.78
C SER A 11 48.42 3.55 61.41
N PHE A 12 48.70 4.40 62.39
CA PHE A 12 48.89 5.82 62.12
C PHE A 12 50.20 6.10 61.36
N GLN A 13 51.27 5.36 61.65
CA GLN A 13 52.55 5.49 60.98
C GLN A 13 52.49 4.97 59.54
N SER A 14 51.85 3.83 59.29
CA SER A 14 51.64 3.28 57.94
C SER A 14 50.74 4.17 57.07
N ARG A 15 49.76 4.83 57.68
CA ARG A 15 48.88 5.82 57.02
C ARG A 15 49.53 7.21 56.91
N GLY A 16 50.74 7.41 57.45
CA GLY A 16 51.55 8.61 57.26
C GLY A 16 51.08 9.84 58.04
N TYR A 17 50.27 9.67 59.09
CA TYR A 17 49.71 10.78 59.87
C TYR A 17 50.75 11.53 60.69
N HIS A 18 51.88 10.89 60.99
CA HIS A 18 53.00 11.49 61.72
C HIS A 18 54.29 10.76 61.39
N LYS A 19 55.40 11.48 61.47
CA LYS A 19 56.74 10.99 61.14
C LYS A 19 57.45 10.32 62.34
N GLN A 20 56.96 10.54 63.56
CA GLN A 20 57.51 9.99 64.80
C GLN A 20 56.48 9.08 65.47
N PRO A 21 56.91 7.99 66.12
CA PRO A 21 56.01 7.09 66.82
C PRO A 21 55.33 7.82 67.98
N LEU A 22 54.02 7.69 68.10
CA LEU A 22 53.27 8.18 69.26
C LEU A 22 53.78 7.46 70.51
N CYS A 23 54.20 8.23 71.52
CA CYS A 23 54.60 7.73 72.83
C CYS A 23 53.61 8.24 73.89
N LEU A 24 53.13 7.34 74.74
CA LEU A 24 52.28 7.68 75.90
C LEU A 24 53.09 7.80 77.20
N ASP A 25 54.42 7.75 77.10
CA ASP A 25 55.32 7.79 78.24
C ASP A 25 55.20 9.13 79.00
N GLY A 26 54.97 9.05 80.30
CA GLY A 26 54.80 10.21 81.18
C GLY A 26 53.35 10.65 81.45
N LEU A 27 52.34 10.06 80.78
CA LEU A 27 50.94 10.31 81.11
C LEU A 27 50.46 9.43 82.29
N SER A 28 49.58 9.98 83.13
CA SER A 28 48.85 9.22 84.15
C SER A 28 48.02 8.10 83.51
N PRO A 29 47.89 6.92 84.14
CA PRO A 29 47.19 5.76 83.55
C PRO A 29 45.72 6.03 83.21
N LYS A 30 45.08 6.96 83.92
CA LYS A 30 43.72 7.41 83.60
C LYS A 30 43.69 8.22 82.30
N HIS A 31 44.65 9.13 82.13
CA HIS A 31 44.75 9.96 80.94
C HIS A 31 45.16 9.12 79.72
N GLN A 32 46.09 8.16 79.88
CA GLN A 32 46.47 7.24 78.81
C GLN A 32 45.27 6.46 78.26
N ARG A 33 44.37 5.96 79.12
CA ARG A 33 43.15 5.27 78.69
C ARG A 33 42.20 6.19 77.93
N VAL A 34 41.95 7.39 78.45
CA VAL A 34 41.08 8.38 77.79
C VAL A 34 41.65 8.79 76.43
N THR A 35 42.97 9.03 76.32
CA THR A 35 43.61 9.36 75.05
C THR A 35 43.54 8.19 74.07
N LEU A 36 43.71 6.95 74.53
CA LEU A 36 43.53 5.74 73.73
C LEU A 36 42.10 5.61 73.20
N ASP A 37 41.10 5.82 74.04
CA ASP A 37 39.69 5.71 73.64
C ASP A 37 39.29 6.81 72.66
N ILE A 38 39.82 8.03 72.82
CA ILE A 38 39.66 9.12 71.85
C ILE A 38 40.33 8.75 70.52
N LEU A 39 41.57 8.25 70.54
CA LEU A 39 42.27 7.84 69.31
C LEU A 39 41.52 6.71 68.59
N ARG A 40 40.98 5.75 69.33
CA ARG A 40 40.13 4.68 68.78
C ARG A 40 38.86 5.24 68.14
N ALA A 41 38.18 6.17 68.81
CA ALA A 41 36.98 6.81 68.28
C ALA A 41 37.28 7.58 66.99
N LEU A 42 38.36 8.37 66.97
CA LEU A 42 38.78 9.14 65.80
C LEU A 42 39.17 8.25 64.61
N VAL A 43 39.86 7.13 64.84
CA VAL A 43 40.19 6.19 63.76
C VAL A 43 38.93 5.53 63.19
N ARG A 44 38.00 5.11 64.06
CA ARG A 44 36.71 4.54 63.62
C ARG A 44 35.90 5.54 62.80
N GLU A 45 35.75 6.77 63.29
CA GLU A 45 35.03 7.83 62.58
C GLU A 45 35.68 8.13 61.22
N ARG A 46 37.01 8.15 61.15
CA ARG A 46 37.73 8.36 59.87
C ARG A 46 37.56 7.21 58.90
N ASP A 47 37.57 5.96 59.39
CA ASP A 47 37.35 4.78 58.55
C ASP A 47 35.90 4.76 58.02
N GLU A 48 34.91 5.06 58.87
CA GLU A 48 33.52 5.24 58.45
C GLU A 48 33.36 6.34 57.41
N LEU A 49 34.02 7.49 57.59
CA LEU A 49 34.02 8.57 56.61
C LEU A 49 34.65 8.14 55.27
N ALA A 50 35.75 7.38 55.30
CA ALA A 50 36.39 6.86 54.09
C ALA A 50 35.48 5.84 53.36
N GLU A 51 34.78 4.97 54.10
CA GLU A 51 33.78 4.07 53.54
C GLU A 51 32.60 4.84 52.92
N VAL A 52 32.09 5.87 53.60
CA VAL A 52 31.01 6.70 53.06
C VAL A 52 31.49 7.43 51.81
N GLN A 53 32.70 7.98 51.80
CA GLN A 53 33.25 8.66 50.62
C GLN A 53 33.40 7.71 49.43
N THR A 54 33.92 6.49 49.64
CA THR A 54 34.06 5.50 48.56
C THR A 54 32.69 5.05 48.03
N ARG A 55 31.71 4.81 48.91
CA ARG A 55 30.32 4.50 48.50
C ARG A 55 29.67 5.66 47.73
N LEU A 56 29.87 6.90 48.16
CA LEU A 56 29.37 8.09 47.49
C LEU A 56 30.02 8.28 46.11
N LEU A 57 31.32 8.08 45.99
CA LEU A 57 32.03 8.14 44.71
C LEU A 57 31.53 7.05 43.76
N ALA A 58 31.36 5.82 44.24
CA ALA A 58 30.80 4.72 43.43
C ALA A 58 29.39 5.04 42.95
N LYS A 59 28.51 5.51 43.84
CA LYS A 59 27.15 5.94 43.48
C LYS A 59 27.15 7.12 42.51
N ASN A 60 28.05 8.09 42.67
CA ASN A 60 28.14 9.23 41.77
C ASN A 60 28.57 8.80 40.35
N GLN A 61 29.53 7.87 40.26
CA GLN A 61 29.94 7.29 38.98
C GLN A 61 28.81 6.49 38.32
N GLU A 62 28.07 5.71 39.10
CA GLU A 62 26.90 4.96 38.62
C GLU A 62 25.80 5.90 38.11
N LEU A 63 25.42 6.90 38.90
CA LEU A 63 24.44 7.92 38.50
C LEU A 63 24.90 8.66 37.25
N SER A 64 26.18 9.00 37.14
CA SER A 64 26.73 9.62 35.94
C SER A 64 26.57 8.73 34.71
N ARG A 65 26.87 7.43 34.82
CA ARG A 65 26.66 6.45 33.73
C ARG A 65 25.17 6.35 33.37
N ASN A 66 24.29 6.31 34.37
CA ASN A 66 22.84 6.21 34.17
C ASN A 66 22.27 7.46 33.48
N VAL A 67 22.78 8.65 33.80
CA VAL A 67 22.42 9.89 33.09
C VAL A 67 22.89 9.83 31.63
N HIS A 68 24.12 9.39 31.37
CA HIS A 68 24.63 9.28 30.00
C HIS A 68 23.84 8.26 29.16
N THR A 69 23.44 7.12 29.74
CA THR A 69 22.62 6.13 29.04
C THR A 69 21.19 6.63 28.82
N ALA A 70 20.61 7.33 29.80
CA ALA A 70 19.30 7.98 29.64
C ALA A 70 19.32 9.05 28.54
N ASP A 71 20.33 9.93 28.52
CA ASP A 71 20.49 10.96 27.50
C ASP A 71 20.62 10.35 26.09
N ARG A 72 21.34 9.23 25.96
CA ARG A 72 21.44 8.50 24.70
C ARG A 72 20.07 7.94 24.27
N ARG A 73 19.34 7.32 25.19
CA ARG A 73 17.98 6.79 24.91
C ARG A 73 17.01 7.90 24.49
N ILE A 74 17.11 9.08 25.11
CA ILE A 74 16.29 10.25 24.76
C ILE A 74 16.61 10.70 23.33
N LYS A 75 17.88 10.85 22.97
CA LYS A 75 18.29 11.22 21.60
C LYS A 75 17.80 10.21 20.56
N GLU A 76 17.94 8.91 20.83
CA GLU A 76 17.44 7.86 19.94
C GLU A 76 15.90 7.90 19.81
N ALA A 77 15.18 8.23 20.89
CA ALA A 77 13.73 8.43 20.85
C ALA A 77 13.34 9.69 20.06
N GLU A 78 14.08 10.79 20.18
CA GLU A 78 13.89 12.01 19.40
C GLU A 78 14.09 11.76 17.90
N GLU A 79 15.15 11.03 17.51
CA GLU A 79 15.39 10.66 16.11
C GLU A 79 14.25 9.78 15.56
N LYS A 80 13.80 8.79 16.35
CA LYS A 80 12.65 7.93 15.98
C LYS A 80 11.38 8.76 15.82
N THR A 81 11.08 9.67 16.73
CA THR A 81 9.88 10.53 16.65
C THR A 81 9.95 11.48 15.45
N GLN A 82 11.12 12.06 15.13
CA GLN A 82 11.32 12.86 13.91
C GLN A 82 11.11 12.03 12.63
N SER A 83 11.61 10.79 12.60
CA SER A 83 11.42 9.89 11.46
C SER A 83 9.93 9.53 11.26
N VAL A 84 9.20 9.28 12.35
CA VAL A 84 7.75 9.04 12.29
C VAL A 84 7.01 10.30 11.85
N HIS A 85 7.40 11.46 12.37
CA HIS A 85 6.78 12.74 12.01
C HIS A 85 6.93 13.04 10.51
N SER A 86 8.14 12.90 9.96
CA SER A 86 8.38 13.08 8.52
C SER A 86 7.60 12.08 7.65
N ARG A 87 7.46 10.82 8.11
CA ARG A 87 6.62 9.81 7.44
C ARG A 87 5.14 10.21 7.47
N VAL A 88 4.63 10.68 8.60
CA VAL A 88 3.24 11.16 8.74
C VAL A 88 2.99 12.38 7.83
N GLN A 89 3.94 13.32 7.76
CA GLN A 89 3.84 14.46 6.84
C GLN A 89 3.78 14.00 5.38
N THR A 90 4.63 13.05 4.98
CA THR A 90 4.65 12.49 3.62
C THR A 90 3.36 11.74 3.28
N LEU A 91 2.79 11.00 4.23
CA LEU A 91 1.50 10.33 4.04
C LEU A 91 0.35 11.34 3.95
N ASN A 92 0.39 12.41 4.75
CA ASN A 92 -0.61 13.48 4.69
C ASN A 92 -0.58 14.24 3.35
N THR A 93 0.60 14.51 2.78
CA THR A 93 0.68 15.14 1.45
C THR A 93 0.16 14.21 0.36
N ARG A 94 0.46 12.91 0.44
CA ARG A 94 -0.10 11.89 -0.47
C ARG A 94 -1.62 11.80 -0.35
N LEU A 95 -2.15 11.76 0.87
CA LEU A 95 -3.60 11.72 1.12
C LEU A 95 -4.28 12.95 0.49
N ARG A 96 -3.76 14.16 0.74
CA ARG A 96 -4.29 15.39 0.14
C ARG A 96 -4.25 15.37 -1.39
N SER A 97 -3.19 14.82 -1.98
CA SER A 97 -3.09 14.69 -3.44
C SER A 97 -4.10 13.69 -4.01
N ALA A 98 -4.33 12.57 -3.31
CA ALA A 98 -5.33 11.58 -3.69
C ALA A 98 -6.75 12.13 -3.56
N ASP A 99 -7.04 12.86 -2.49
CA ASP A 99 -8.31 13.55 -2.29
C ASP A 99 -8.59 14.58 -3.38
N GLN A 100 -7.56 15.31 -3.81
CA GLN A 100 -7.69 16.25 -4.92
C GLN A 100 -7.97 15.54 -6.24
N ALA A 101 -7.22 14.48 -6.57
CA ALA A 101 -7.46 13.67 -7.76
C ALA A 101 -8.88 13.08 -7.78
N LEU A 102 -9.37 12.60 -6.63
CA LEU A 102 -10.74 12.10 -6.49
C LEU A 102 -11.79 13.18 -6.80
N ARG A 103 -11.58 14.41 -6.32
CA ARG A 103 -12.49 15.54 -6.60
C ARG A 103 -12.48 15.91 -8.08
N ASP A 104 -11.31 15.90 -8.70
CA ASP A 104 -11.14 16.21 -10.12
C ASP A 104 -11.84 15.16 -10.99
N GLU A 105 -11.68 13.86 -10.67
CA GLU A 105 -12.39 12.76 -11.35
C GLU A 105 -13.91 12.85 -11.15
N GLN A 106 -14.38 13.16 -9.95
CA GLN A 106 -15.81 13.38 -9.70
C GLN A 106 -16.38 14.55 -10.52
N ALA A 107 -15.61 15.63 -10.69
CA ALA A 107 -15.99 16.75 -11.54
C ALA A 107 -16.01 16.34 -13.03
N ALA A 108 -15.01 15.60 -13.49
CA ALA A 108 -14.96 15.06 -14.85
C ALA A 108 -16.13 14.10 -15.13
N HIS A 109 -16.49 13.24 -14.19
CA HIS A 109 -17.66 12.36 -14.29
C HIS A 109 -18.98 13.13 -14.38
N LYS A 110 -19.15 14.21 -13.62
CA LYS A 110 -20.34 15.07 -13.72
C LYS A 110 -20.43 15.71 -15.10
N LEU A 111 -19.32 16.27 -15.59
CA LEU A 111 -19.26 16.92 -16.90
C LEU A 111 -19.55 15.93 -18.04
N THR A 112 -18.92 14.75 -18.02
CA THR A 112 -19.17 13.70 -19.03
C THR A 112 -20.61 13.20 -19.00
N ARG A 113 -21.20 13.06 -17.80
CA ARG A 113 -22.63 12.71 -17.67
C ARG A 113 -23.53 13.77 -18.30
N GLU A 114 -23.25 15.05 -18.08
CA GLU A 114 -24.01 16.13 -18.71
C GLU A 114 -23.87 16.14 -20.24
N GLN A 115 -22.65 15.95 -20.75
CA GLN A 115 -22.40 15.83 -22.20
C GLN A 115 -23.16 14.65 -22.80
N LEU A 116 -23.17 13.50 -22.12
CA LEU A 116 -23.89 12.31 -22.57
C LEU A 116 -25.40 12.57 -22.62
N ILE A 117 -25.96 13.27 -21.62
CA ILE A 117 -27.37 13.68 -21.63
C ILE A 117 -27.67 14.60 -22.83
N ARG A 118 -26.81 15.58 -23.11
CA ARG A 118 -26.96 16.48 -24.28
C ARG A 118 -26.91 15.69 -25.59
N ALA A 119 -25.90 14.84 -25.77
CA ALA A 119 -25.75 14.00 -26.96
C ALA A 119 -26.94 13.04 -27.15
N ARG A 120 -27.50 12.48 -26.07
CA ARG A 120 -28.73 11.67 -26.13
C ARG A 120 -29.93 12.48 -26.64
N LYS A 121 -30.10 13.72 -26.16
CA LYS A 121 -31.18 14.61 -26.62
C LYS A 121 -31.02 14.96 -28.10
N GLU A 122 -29.81 15.32 -28.52
CA GLU A 122 -29.49 15.61 -29.92
C GLU A 122 -29.75 14.39 -30.82
N ASN A 123 -29.33 13.19 -30.39
CA ASN A 123 -29.59 11.96 -31.14
C ASN A 123 -31.09 11.66 -31.29
N GLN A 124 -31.89 11.92 -30.24
CA GLN A 124 -33.35 11.79 -30.30
C GLN A 124 -33.97 12.79 -31.28
N GLN A 125 -33.49 14.04 -31.30
CA GLN A 125 -33.94 15.06 -32.26
C GLN A 125 -33.59 14.66 -33.70
N ILE A 126 -32.36 14.17 -33.94
CA ILE A 126 -31.93 13.68 -35.26
C ILE A 126 -32.80 12.50 -35.71
N LYS A 127 -33.10 11.55 -34.82
CA LYS A 127 -34.01 10.43 -35.12
C LYS A 127 -35.40 10.90 -35.50
N ALA A 128 -35.97 11.85 -34.74
CA ALA A 128 -37.28 12.42 -35.05
C ALA A 128 -37.27 13.13 -36.42
N ALA A 129 -36.23 13.93 -36.69
CA ALA A 129 -36.07 14.62 -37.98
C ALA A 129 -35.91 13.64 -39.15
N ALA A 130 -35.14 12.55 -38.97
CA ALA A 130 -34.97 11.52 -40.00
C ALA A 130 -36.28 10.78 -40.31
N VAL A 131 -37.09 10.45 -39.31
CA VAL A 131 -38.42 9.84 -39.50
C VAL A 131 -39.35 10.80 -40.23
N GLN A 132 -39.36 12.08 -39.86
CA GLN A 132 -40.15 13.12 -40.54
C GLN A 132 -39.71 13.29 -42.00
N HIS A 133 -38.41 13.37 -42.26
CA HIS A 133 -37.86 13.47 -43.61
C HIS A 133 -38.27 12.27 -44.46
N ARG A 134 -38.14 11.04 -43.93
CA ARG A 134 -38.59 9.82 -44.61
C ARG A 134 -40.08 9.86 -44.94
N ALA A 135 -40.93 10.27 -43.99
CA ALA A 135 -42.37 10.40 -44.23
C ALA A 135 -42.69 11.45 -45.31
N VAL A 136 -41.95 12.56 -45.36
CA VAL A 136 -42.10 13.58 -46.42
C VAL A 136 -41.65 13.04 -47.78
N THR A 137 -40.52 12.34 -47.85
CA THR A 137 -40.04 11.74 -49.10
C THR A 137 -40.98 10.67 -49.62
N ASP A 138 -41.56 9.84 -48.74
CA ASP A 138 -42.51 8.79 -49.12
C ASP A 138 -43.79 9.41 -49.73
N ARG A 139 -44.34 10.45 -49.10
CA ARG A 139 -45.48 11.21 -49.65
C ARG A 139 -45.17 11.87 -50.99
N ASN A 140 -43.97 12.41 -51.15
CA ASN A 140 -43.56 13.01 -52.42
C ASN A 140 -43.38 11.97 -53.52
N ALA A 141 -42.85 10.78 -53.19
CA ALA A 141 -42.74 9.66 -54.11
C ALA A 141 -44.12 9.16 -54.55
N GLU A 142 -45.09 9.06 -53.62
CA GLU A 142 -46.48 8.70 -53.92
C GLU A 142 -47.15 9.71 -54.87
N ARG A 143 -47.04 11.01 -54.57
CA ARG A 143 -47.53 12.08 -55.46
C ARG A 143 -46.90 12.02 -56.86
N LEU A 144 -45.61 11.68 -56.96
CA LEU A 144 -44.94 11.51 -58.25
C LEU A 144 -45.47 10.28 -58.99
N ARG A 145 -45.70 9.16 -58.31
CA ARG A 145 -46.32 7.96 -58.90
C ARG A 145 -47.72 8.28 -59.41
N ASP A 146 -48.54 9.02 -58.67
CA ASP A 146 -49.88 9.43 -59.10
C ASP A 146 -49.82 10.34 -60.35
N LYS A 147 -48.88 11.28 -60.39
CA LYS A 147 -48.64 12.13 -61.57
C LYS A 147 -48.20 11.31 -62.78
N VAL A 148 -47.29 10.36 -62.60
CA VAL A 148 -46.85 9.46 -63.69
C VAL A 148 -48.00 8.57 -64.16
N ALA A 149 -48.80 8.01 -63.25
CA ALA A 149 -49.96 7.18 -63.58
C ALA A 149 -51.04 7.98 -64.32
N SER A 150 -51.37 9.19 -63.85
CA SER A 150 -52.32 10.09 -64.52
C SER A 150 -51.85 10.55 -65.89
N LEU A 151 -50.57 10.93 -66.03
CA LEU A 151 -49.98 11.25 -67.34
C LEU A 151 -50.02 10.04 -68.27
N SER A 152 -49.65 8.85 -67.78
CA SER A 152 -49.70 7.61 -68.56
C SER A 152 -51.12 7.29 -69.01
N MET A 153 -52.12 7.39 -68.12
CA MET A 153 -53.53 7.18 -68.47
C MET A 153 -54.06 8.25 -69.44
N SER A 154 -53.66 9.50 -69.30
CA SER A 154 -54.03 10.58 -70.23
C SER A 154 -53.41 10.36 -71.61
N ASN A 155 -52.15 9.92 -71.67
CA ASN A 155 -51.47 9.56 -72.91
C ASN A 155 -52.14 8.34 -73.56
N LEU A 156 -52.47 7.29 -72.80
CA LEU A 156 -53.23 6.14 -73.31
C LEU A 156 -54.59 6.55 -73.87
N LYS A 157 -55.33 7.43 -73.20
CA LYS A 157 -56.60 7.98 -73.72
C LYS A 157 -56.43 8.79 -75.01
N SER A 158 -55.28 9.45 -75.19
CA SER A 158 -54.97 10.20 -76.41
C SER A 158 -54.46 9.33 -77.58
N LEU A 159 -53.90 8.15 -77.27
CA LEU A 159 -53.29 7.23 -78.24
C LEU A 159 -54.18 6.04 -78.62
N VAL A 160 -55.25 5.78 -77.89
CA VAL A 160 -56.24 4.75 -78.23
C VAL A 160 -57.41 5.42 -78.96
N PRO A 161 -57.56 5.22 -80.29
CA PRO A 161 -58.82 5.53 -80.95
C PRO A 161 -59.91 4.66 -80.33
N ASP A 162 -61.15 5.15 -80.29
CA ASP A 162 -62.30 4.46 -79.71
C ASP A 162 -62.63 3.19 -80.54
N ILE A 163 -61.86 2.11 -80.33
CA ILE A 163 -61.98 0.86 -81.06
C ILE A 163 -62.90 -0.05 -80.25
N ARG A 164 -64.14 -0.21 -80.72
CA ARG A 164 -65.03 -1.29 -80.30
C ARG A 164 -64.41 -2.62 -80.76
N ILE A 165 -63.87 -3.40 -79.82
CA ILE A 165 -63.29 -4.71 -80.13
C ILE A 165 -64.41 -5.72 -80.33
N ALA A 166 -64.64 -6.13 -81.58
CA ALA A 166 -65.26 -7.41 -81.90
C ALA A 166 -64.16 -8.46 -82.06
N SER A 167 -64.29 -9.54 -81.30
CA SER A 167 -63.65 -10.86 -81.45
C SER A 167 -62.27 -11.12 -80.80
N PRO A 168 -62.07 -12.33 -80.21
CA PRO A 168 -60.92 -12.66 -79.38
C PRO A 168 -59.89 -13.49 -80.16
N ALA A 169 -58.75 -12.91 -80.54
CA ALA A 169 -57.65 -13.68 -81.12
C ALA A 169 -56.25 -13.09 -80.91
N PHE A 170 -56.09 -12.06 -80.07
CA PHE A 170 -54.77 -11.51 -79.76
C PHE A 170 -54.39 -11.81 -78.31
N MET A 171 -54.01 -13.07 -78.07
CA MET A 171 -53.09 -13.40 -76.99
C MET A 171 -51.78 -13.91 -77.59
N ALA A 172 -50.68 -13.49 -76.95
CA ALA A 172 -49.31 -13.94 -77.14
C ALA A 172 -48.56 -13.45 -78.40
N LYS A 173 -48.08 -12.20 -78.32
CA LYS A 173 -46.69 -11.92 -78.71
C LYS A 173 -46.16 -10.72 -77.92
N ALA A 174 -45.66 -10.98 -76.70
CA ALA A 174 -44.81 -10.02 -76.00
C ALA A 174 -43.51 -9.91 -76.82
N GLY A 175 -43.28 -8.75 -77.41
CA GLY A 175 -42.05 -8.46 -78.14
C GLY A 175 -40.87 -8.44 -77.17
N SER A 176 -39.80 -9.15 -77.52
CA SER A 176 -38.50 -9.05 -76.86
C SER A 176 -37.95 -7.64 -77.08
N LEU A 177 -37.97 -6.83 -76.02
CA LEU A 177 -37.26 -5.56 -75.93
C LEU A 177 -35.91 -5.82 -75.24
N PRO A 178 -34.83 -5.10 -75.59
CA PRO A 178 -33.49 -5.26 -75.02
C PRO A 178 -33.37 -4.72 -73.58
N SER A 179 -34.47 -4.64 -72.82
CA SER A 179 -34.44 -4.20 -71.42
C SER A 179 -34.21 -5.33 -70.43
N GLU A 180 -34.44 -6.59 -70.85
CA GLU A 180 -34.30 -7.77 -69.98
C GLU A 180 -32.84 -7.94 -69.52
N SER A 181 -31.87 -7.70 -70.41
CA SER A 181 -30.44 -7.74 -70.08
C SER A 181 -30.01 -6.63 -69.13
N LEU A 182 -30.55 -5.41 -69.25
CA LEU A 182 -30.27 -4.31 -68.33
C LEU A 182 -30.88 -4.56 -66.95
N THR A 183 -32.10 -5.10 -66.88
CA THR A 183 -32.73 -5.45 -65.61
C THR A 183 -32.07 -6.66 -64.94
N GLU A 184 -31.67 -7.67 -65.71
CA GLU A 184 -30.92 -8.84 -65.22
C GLU A 184 -29.53 -8.42 -64.72
N GLN A 185 -28.84 -7.53 -65.44
CA GLN A 185 -27.55 -6.98 -65.00
C GLN A 185 -27.68 -6.08 -63.77
N GLN A 186 -28.78 -5.34 -63.62
CA GLN A 186 -29.09 -4.60 -62.38
C GLN A 186 -29.38 -5.54 -61.21
N LEU A 187 -30.06 -6.66 -61.47
CA LEU A 187 -30.37 -7.68 -60.47
C LEU A 187 -29.07 -8.34 -59.97
N ILE A 188 -28.20 -8.79 -60.88
CA ILE A 188 -26.88 -9.35 -60.55
C ILE A 188 -26.03 -8.34 -59.77
N ASN A 189 -26.00 -7.07 -60.17
CA ASN A 189 -25.27 -6.01 -59.45
C ASN A 189 -25.86 -5.77 -58.05
N SER A 190 -27.18 -5.90 -57.88
CA SER A 190 -27.82 -5.76 -56.57
C SER A 190 -27.55 -6.97 -55.68
N GLU A 191 -27.51 -8.17 -56.23
CA GLU A 191 -27.15 -9.41 -55.53
C GLU A 191 -25.69 -9.40 -55.08
N GLN A 192 -24.76 -8.95 -55.93
CA GLN A 192 -23.35 -8.78 -55.56
C GLN A 192 -23.15 -7.76 -54.44
N LYS A 193 -23.85 -6.62 -54.50
CA LYS A 193 -23.82 -5.63 -53.42
C LYS A 193 -24.42 -6.18 -52.13
N ASN A 194 -25.49 -6.97 -52.22
CA ASN A 194 -26.10 -7.61 -51.06
C ASN A 194 -25.18 -8.68 -50.45
N ALA A 195 -24.50 -9.48 -51.27
CA ALA A 195 -23.50 -10.44 -50.82
C ALA A 195 -22.32 -9.76 -50.09
N ALA A 196 -21.77 -8.69 -50.66
CA ALA A 196 -20.71 -7.91 -50.02
C ALA A 196 -21.17 -7.26 -48.68
N LEU A 197 -22.42 -6.82 -48.59
CA LEU A 197 -23.00 -6.32 -47.35
C LEU A 197 -23.18 -7.43 -46.29
N ILE A 198 -23.53 -8.64 -46.70
CA ILE A 198 -23.62 -9.81 -45.81
C ILE A 198 -22.23 -10.20 -45.30
N GLU A 199 -21.22 -10.22 -46.16
CA GLU A 199 -19.83 -10.52 -45.78
C GLU A 199 -19.26 -9.48 -44.81
N THR A 200 -19.46 -8.19 -45.07
CA THR A 200 -19.02 -7.12 -44.16
C THR A 200 -19.78 -7.15 -42.83
N SER A 201 -21.09 -7.43 -42.86
CA SER A 201 -21.89 -7.65 -41.64
C SER A 201 -21.39 -8.84 -40.84
N HIS A 202 -21.01 -9.94 -41.50
CA HIS A 202 -20.43 -11.11 -40.86
C HIS A 202 -19.04 -10.81 -40.25
N ALA A 203 -18.18 -10.10 -40.97
CA ALA A 203 -16.87 -9.66 -40.48
C ALA A 203 -17.01 -8.74 -39.25
N LEU A 204 -17.95 -7.80 -39.28
CA LEU A 204 -18.25 -6.91 -38.15
C LEU A 204 -18.80 -7.68 -36.95
N LYS A 205 -19.69 -8.65 -37.16
CA LYS A 205 -20.18 -9.53 -36.09
C LYS A 205 -19.04 -10.34 -35.47
N LYS A 206 -18.13 -10.87 -36.28
CA LYS A 206 -16.96 -11.61 -35.80
C LYS A 206 -16.04 -10.70 -34.96
N LEU A 207 -15.73 -9.51 -35.46
CA LEU A 207 -14.93 -8.52 -34.73
C LEU A 207 -15.60 -8.11 -33.41
N ALA A 208 -16.93 -7.90 -33.41
CA ALA A 208 -17.67 -7.59 -32.19
C ALA A 208 -17.59 -8.74 -31.16
N VAL A 209 -17.70 -9.99 -31.61
CA VAL A 209 -17.52 -11.17 -30.75
C VAL A 209 -16.10 -11.27 -30.20
N ASP A 210 -15.08 -11.04 -31.04
CA ASP A 210 -13.68 -11.03 -30.61
C ASP A 210 -13.41 -9.89 -29.60
N ALA A 211 -14.01 -8.71 -29.81
CA ALA A 211 -13.93 -7.59 -28.87
C ALA A 211 -14.63 -7.91 -27.53
N MET A 212 -15.79 -8.57 -27.55
CA MET A 212 -16.45 -9.01 -26.32
C MET A 212 -15.62 -10.06 -25.59
N ASN A 213 -15.05 -11.03 -26.30
CA ASN A 213 -14.21 -12.08 -25.70
C ASN A 213 -12.94 -11.49 -25.08
N THR A 214 -12.28 -10.55 -25.75
CA THR A 214 -11.10 -9.87 -25.21
C THR A 214 -11.43 -9.02 -23.99
N LEU A 215 -12.60 -8.36 -23.96
CA LEU A 215 -13.09 -7.67 -22.77
C LEU A 215 -13.39 -8.64 -21.63
N TYR A 216 -14.00 -9.79 -21.88
CA TYR A 216 -14.23 -10.82 -20.87
C TYR A 216 -12.91 -11.40 -20.33
N GLU A 217 -11.92 -11.64 -21.19
CA GLU A 217 -10.59 -12.06 -20.73
C GLU A 217 -9.90 -10.99 -19.89
N ALA A 218 -10.00 -9.72 -20.28
CA ALA A 218 -9.46 -8.60 -19.53
C ALA A 218 -10.16 -8.47 -18.17
N ASP A 219 -11.47 -8.62 -18.12
CA ASP A 219 -12.26 -8.62 -16.89
C ASP A 219 -11.85 -9.76 -15.96
N ILE A 220 -11.68 -10.99 -16.48
CA ILE A 220 -11.18 -12.13 -15.71
C ILE A 220 -9.77 -11.87 -15.18
N ARG A 221 -8.88 -11.26 -15.97
CA ARG A 221 -7.51 -10.92 -15.54
C ARG A 221 -7.52 -9.82 -14.47
N LEU A 222 -8.33 -8.78 -14.64
CA LEU A 222 -8.53 -7.75 -13.62
C LEU A 222 -9.09 -8.35 -12.33
N HIS A 223 -10.06 -9.25 -12.44
CA HIS A 223 -10.63 -9.94 -11.28
C HIS A 223 -9.60 -10.82 -10.57
N LYS A 224 -8.65 -11.43 -11.31
CA LYS A 224 -7.51 -12.16 -10.73
C LYS A 224 -6.50 -11.22 -10.07
N ILE A 225 -6.17 -10.09 -10.69
CA ILE A 225 -5.26 -9.10 -10.11
C ILE A 225 -5.86 -8.52 -8.83
N VAL A 226 -7.13 -8.11 -8.86
CA VAL A 226 -7.86 -7.63 -7.68
C VAL A 226 -7.93 -8.70 -6.58
N LYS A 227 -8.14 -9.98 -6.93
CA LYS A 227 -8.05 -11.08 -5.95
C LYS A 227 -6.66 -11.21 -5.34
N VAL A 228 -5.60 -11.16 -6.14
CA VAL A 228 -4.20 -11.21 -5.66
C VAL A 228 -3.87 -10.00 -4.79
N GLU A 229 -4.31 -8.79 -5.16
CA GLU A 229 -4.11 -7.58 -4.37
C GLU A 229 -4.88 -7.64 -3.04
N LEU A 230 -6.13 -8.10 -3.05
CA LEU A 230 -6.90 -8.36 -1.83
C LEU A 230 -6.29 -9.46 -0.96
N GLU A 231 -5.70 -10.49 -1.55
CA GLU A 231 -4.93 -11.52 -0.81
C GLU A 231 -3.63 -10.96 -0.24
N HIS A 232 -2.94 -10.05 -0.94
CA HIS A 232 -1.72 -9.39 -0.47
C HIS A 232 -1.99 -8.45 0.72
N GLU A 233 -3.11 -7.72 0.71
CA GLU A 233 -3.56 -6.88 1.83
C GLU A 233 -4.01 -7.73 3.04
N LYS A 234 -4.65 -8.87 2.81
CA LYS A 234 -5.01 -9.82 3.88
C LYS A 234 -3.78 -10.52 4.47
N SER A 235 -2.75 -10.78 3.66
CA SER A 235 -1.48 -11.39 4.07
C SER A 235 -0.68 -10.52 5.05
N THR A 236 -0.88 -9.20 5.01
CA THR A 236 -0.25 -8.27 5.98
C THR A 236 -1.02 -8.14 7.29
N SER A 237 -2.23 -8.71 7.39
CA SER A 237 -3.18 -8.41 8.47
C SER A 237 -3.51 -9.58 9.39
N ARG A 238 -3.26 -10.85 9.03
CA ARG A 238 -3.68 -11.99 9.85
C ARG A 238 -2.70 -13.17 9.81
N SER A 239 -1.83 -13.19 10.80
CA SER A 239 -1.53 -14.44 11.53
C SER A 239 -2.85 -15.03 12.06
N ARG A 240 -2.99 -16.35 11.96
CA ARG A 240 -4.06 -17.26 12.45
C ARG A 240 -5.25 -17.59 11.52
N GLN A 241 -5.20 -18.86 11.09
CA GLN A 241 -6.24 -19.90 11.08
C GLN A 241 -7.17 -20.12 9.85
N TYR A 242 -7.00 -21.35 9.33
CA TYR A 242 -7.93 -22.34 8.78
C TYR A 242 -8.49 -22.26 7.35
N ASP A 243 -8.18 -23.35 6.62
CA ASP A 243 -8.84 -24.07 5.53
C ASP A 243 -10.00 -23.43 4.76
N SER A 244 -9.91 -23.53 3.44
CA SER A 244 -10.85 -24.40 2.71
C SER A 244 -10.38 -24.70 1.28
N ASP A 245 -10.45 -25.99 0.98
CA ASP A 245 -10.39 -26.61 -0.34
C ASP A 245 -11.23 -25.90 -1.41
N SER A 246 -10.66 -25.74 -2.61
CA SER A 246 -11.33 -26.05 -3.88
C SER A 246 -10.43 -25.73 -5.08
N ALA A 247 -9.32 -26.46 -5.22
CA ALA A 247 -8.53 -26.48 -6.44
C ALA A 247 -9.25 -27.33 -7.51
N ILE A 248 -10.24 -26.76 -8.20
CA ILE A 248 -10.73 -27.33 -9.45
C ILE A 248 -9.71 -27.00 -10.55
N SER A 249 -8.88 -28.00 -10.83
CA SER A 249 -7.91 -28.02 -11.93
C SER A 249 -8.57 -27.73 -13.28
N THR A 250 -8.31 -26.55 -13.85
CA THR A 250 -8.70 -26.17 -15.22
C THR A 250 -7.80 -26.80 -16.29
N ALA A 251 -6.86 -27.67 -15.92
CA ALA A 251 -5.93 -28.34 -16.83
C ALA A 251 -6.57 -29.45 -17.68
N ARG A 252 -7.90 -29.61 -17.66
CA ARG A 252 -8.62 -30.68 -18.38
C ARG A 252 -9.65 -30.23 -19.41
N LEU A 253 -9.86 -28.93 -19.64
CA LEU A 253 -10.95 -28.48 -20.53
C LEU A 253 -10.55 -28.13 -21.97
N PHE A 254 -9.28 -27.83 -22.27
CA PHE A 254 -8.86 -27.61 -23.67
C PHE A 254 -7.40 -28.05 -23.90
N PRO A 255 -7.11 -28.90 -24.91
CA PRO A 255 -5.73 -29.17 -25.32
C PRO A 255 -5.18 -27.96 -26.09
N PRO A 256 -3.86 -27.71 -26.06
CA PRO A 256 -3.26 -26.60 -26.80
C PRO A 256 -3.40 -26.84 -28.31
N LEU A 257 -4.01 -25.89 -29.02
CA LEU A 257 -4.00 -25.88 -30.48
C LEU A 257 -2.58 -25.61 -30.98
N ARG A 258 -2.16 -26.41 -31.97
CA ARG A 258 -0.84 -26.39 -32.61
C ARG A 258 -0.44 -24.98 -33.09
N PRO A 259 0.86 -24.67 -33.16
CA PRO A 259 1.32 -23.43 -33.80
C PRO A 259 0.90 -23.46 -35.28
N LEU A 260 0.16 -22.44 -35.71
CA LEU A 260 -0.10 -22.20 -37.13
C LEU A 260 1.23 -21.87 -37.79
N VAL A 261 1.81 -22.87 -38.44
CA VAL A 261 2.80 -22.73 -39.50
C VAL A 261 2.12 -21.96 -40.62
N THR A 262 2.37 -20.66 -40.68
CA THR A 262 2.17 -19.85 -41.88
C THR A 262 3.55 -19.35 -42.28
N GLN A 263 3.88 -19.47 -43.55
CA GLN A 263 5.24 -19.31 -44.12
C GLN A 263 5.72 -17.84 -44.15
N ASP A 264 5.33 -17.02 -43.20
CA ASP A 264 5.82 -15.66 -43.07
C ASP A 264 6.88 -15.64 -41.98
N THR A 265 8.14 -15.66 -42.41
CA THR A 265 9.30 -15.53 -41.51
C THR A 265 9.30 -14.17 -40.83
N ASP A 266 9.95 -14.08 -39.67
CA ASP A 266 9.90 -12.95 -38.73
C ASP A 266 10.35 -11.59 -39.30
N GLU A 267 10.88 -11.56 -40.52
CA GLU A 267 11.48 -10.40 -41.17
C GLU A 267 10.51 -9.60 -42.06
N THR A 268 9.41 -10.18 -42.54
CA THR A 268 8.58 -9.54 -43.60
C THR A 268 7.40 -8.72 -43.09
N HIS A 269 6.94 -8.89 -41.84
CA HIS A 269 5.79 -8.14 -41.32
C HIS A 269 6.20 -7.04 -40.31
N PRO A 270 5.94 -5.75 -40.57
CA PRO A 270 6.38 -4.64 -39.73
C PRO A 270 5.77 -4.68 -38.31
N ALA A 271 4.61 -5.30 -38.13
CA ALA A 271 4.03 -5.50 -36.79
C ALA A 271 4.75 -6.58 -35.97
N ARG A 272 5.32 -7.62 -36.61
CA ARG A 272 6.10 -8.64 -35.90
C ARG A 272 7.47 -8.11 -35.48
N GLN A 273 8.15 -7.34 -36.33
CA GLN A 273 9.38 -6.62 -35.95
C GLN A 273 9.15 -5.69 -34.76
N LYS A 274 8.03 -4.98 -34.73
CA LYS A 274 7.67 -4.14 -33.57
C LYS A 274 7.39 -4.97 -32.33
N LEU A 275 6.75 -6.13 -32.45
CA LEU A 275 6.51 -7.04 -31.33
C LEU A 275 7.79 -7.71 -30.81
N THR A 276 8.73 -8.10 -31.68
CA THR A 276 10.04 -8.64 -31.26
C THR A 276 10.97 -7.57 -30.70
N ALA A 277 10.91 -6.34 -31.21
CA ALA A 277 11.62 -5.21 -30.61
C ALA A 277 11.07 -4.88 -29.21
N LEU A 278 9.74 -4.88 -29.06
CA LEU A 278 9.08 -4.64 -27.79
C LEU A 278 9.33 -5.79 -26.79
N SER A 279 9.31 -7.04 -27.24
CA SER A 279 9.61 -8.17 -26.36
C SER A 279 11.06 -8.15 -25.87
N ARG A 280 12.03 -7.79 -26.72
CA ARG A 280 13.43 -7.58 -26.30
C ARG A 280 13.56 -6.40 -25.33
N ALA A 281 12.91 -5.27 -25.60
CA ALA A 281 12.94 -4.12 -24.70
C ALA A 281 12.35 -4.45 -23.31
N ILE A 282 11.31 -5.27 -23.24
CA ILE A 282 10.77 -5.77 -21.97
C ILE A 282 11.76 -6.71 -21.28
N GLN A 283 12.39 -7.63 -22.02
CA GLN A 283 13.39 -8.55 -21.45
C GLN A 283 14.59 -7.79 -20.88
N ASP A 284 15.07 -6.76 -21.59
CA ASP A 284 16.16 -5.89 -21.12
C ASP A 284 15.75 -5.10 -19.87
N HIS A 285 14.51 -4.59 -19.83
CA HIS A 285 13.99 -3.87 -18.66
C HIS A 285 13.82 -4.79 -17.43
N VAL A 286 13.37 -6.03 -17.64
CA VAL A 286 13.29 -7.04 -16.58
C VAL A 286 14.68 -7.45 -16.11
N ALA A 287 15.67 -7.56 -17.00
CA ALA A 287 17.06 -7.82 -16.64
C ALA A 287 17.67 -6.65 -15.84
N GLN A 288 17.38 -5.40 -16.21
CA GLN A 288 17.80 -4.22 -15.45
C GLN A 288 17.15 -4.16 -14.07
N LEU A 289 15.86 -4.47 -13.97
CA LEU A 289 15.16 -4.54 -12.68
C LEU A 289 15.68 -5.66 -11.79
N SER A 290 15.99 -6.83 -12.37
CA SER A 290 16.56 -7.95 -11.61
C SER A 290 17.99 -7.65 -11.14
N GLN A 291 18.80 -7.00 -11.98
CA GLN A 291 20.14 -6.52 -11.60
C GLN A 291 20.07 -5.43 -10.52
N TRP A 292 19.12 -4.49 -10.64
CA TRP A 292 18.87 -3.47 -9.61
C TRP A 292 18.40 -4.11 -8.29
N ALA A 293 17.51 -5.10 -8.36
CA ALA A 293 17.05 -5.85 -7.19
C ALA A 293 18.19 -6.65 -6.55
N ALA A 294 19.07 -7.26 -7.34
CA ALA A 294 20.26 -7.97 -6.84
C ALA A 294 21.25 -7.02 -6.16
N ILE A 295 21.55 -5.86 -6.78
CA ILE A 295 22.41 -4.82 -6.20
C ILE A 295 21.82 -4.29 -4.88
N ASN A 296 20.49 -4.08 -4.83
CA ASN A 296 19.82 -3.68 -3.61
C ASN A 296 19.82 -4.79 -2.55
N ARG A 297 19.64 -6.06 -2.90
CA ARG A 297 19.79 -7.14 -1.91
C ARG A 297 21.20 -7.19 -1.31
N VAL A 298 22.26 -6.95 -2.09
CA VAL A 298 23.63 -6.87 -1.57
C VAL A 298 23.85 -5.62 -0.69
N ARG A 299 23.26 -4.48 -1.07
CA ARG A 299 23.36 -3.21 -0.33
C ARG A 299 22.61 -3.24 1.01
N TRP A 300 21.55 -4.03 1.11
CA TRP A 300 20.75 -4.19 2.33
C TRP A 300 21.20 -5.40 3.16
N GLY A 301 21.73 -6.46 2.53
CA GLY A 301 22.33 -7.63 3.19
C GLY A 301 23.59 -7.29 3.98
N LYS A 302 24.48 -6.44 3.44
CA LYS A 302 25.66 -5.95 4.19
C LYS A 302 25.33 -5.11 5.43
N LYS A 303 24.11 -4.60 5.55
CA LYS A 303 23.63 -3.86 6.72
C LYS A 303 22.88 -4.74 7.72
N GLY A 304 22.44 -5.92 7.29
CA GLY A 304 21.77 -6.93 8.11
C GLY A 304 22.73 -7.94 8.73
N ASP A 305 23.79 -8.35 8.03
CA ASP A 305 24.73 -9.37 8.54
C ASP A 305 25.62 -8.89 9.71
N ILE A 306 25.62 -7.59 10.02
CA ILE A 306 26.28 -7.06 11.24
C ILE A 306 25.30 -7.06 12.43
N ALA A 307 24.00 -7.18 12.20
CA ALA A 307 22.97 -7.06 13.24
C ALA A 307 22.47 -8.41 13.77
N TRP A 308 22.67 -9.52 13.04
CA TRP A 308 22.21 -10.85 13.49
C TRP A 308 23.18 -11.53 14.47
N ASP A 309 24.48 -11.23 14.43
CA ASP A 309 25.44 -11.76 15.42
C ASP A 309 25.37 -11.03 16.78
N SER A 310 24.88 -9.77 16.82
CA SER A 310 24.77 -9.01 18.07
C SER A 310 23.49 -9.31 18.89
N HIS A 311 22.53 -10.05 18.32
CA HIS A 311 21.29 -10.38 19.03
C HIS A 311 21.40 -11.66 19.86
N THR A 312 22.30 -12.58 19.53
CA THR A 312 22.47 -13.82 20.30
C THR A 312 23.28 -13.65 21.58
N GLU A 313 24.20 -12.67 21.65
CA GLU A 313 24.93 -12.34 22.89
C GLU A 313 24.05 -11.57 23.88
N VAL A 314 23.21 -10.65 23.39
CA VAL A 314 22.34 -9.83 24.26
C VAL A 314 21.21 -10.67 24.86
N ASP A 315 20.68 -11.65 24.11
CA ASP A 315 19.62 -12.53 24.62
C ASP A 315 20.17 -13.54 25.66
N GLN A 316 21.45 -13.94 25.58
CA GLN A 316 22.11 -14.76 26.60
C GLN A 316 22.44 -13.97 27.88
N GLU A 317 22.87 -12.71 27.77
CA GLU A 317 23.11 -11.84 28.93
C GLU A 317 21.80 -11.47 29.67
N LEU A 318 20.66 -11.41 28.95
CA LEU A 318 19.36 -11.14 29.55
C LEU A 318 18.82 -12.33 30.36
N GLU A 319 19.07 -13.56 29.91
CA GLU A 319 18.67 -14.78 30.63
C GLU A 319 19.49 -14.97 31.92
N GLU A 320 20.80 -14.68 31.90
CA GLU A 320 21.64 -14.72 33.11
C GLU A 320 21.25 -13.65 34.15
N VAL A 321 20.78 -12.48 33.71
CA VAL A 321 20.33 -11.42 34.63
C VAL A 321 18.97 -11.73 35.24
N GLU A 322 18.06 -12.37 34.50
CA GLU A 322 16.77 -12.84 35.03
C GLU A 322 16.95 -13.95 36.08
N ASP A 323 17.88 -14.88 35.87
CA ASP A 323 18.21 -15.93 36.84
C ASP A 323 18.85 -15.36 38.12
N GLN A 324 19.70 -14.33 38.00
CA GLN A 324 20.25 -13.63 39.17
C GLN A 324 19.20 -12.86 39.96
N LEU A 325 18.20 -12.26 39.29
CA LEU A 325 17.10 -11.56 39.95
C LEU A 325 16.14 -12.51 40.67
N GLN A 326 15.87 -13.69 40.12
CA GLN A 326 15.07 -14.71 40.82
C GLN A 326 15.80 -15.28 42.05
N ALA A 327 17.13 -15.43 42.00
CA ALA A 327 17.92 -15.85 43.16
C ALA A 327 17.90 -14.81 44.31
N ILE A 328 17.88 -13.51 43.97
CA ILE A 328 17.78 -12.41 44.95
C ILE A 328 16.37 -12.32 45.54
N GLN A 329 15.32 -12.52 44.75
CA GLN A 329 13.94 -12.53 45.26
C GLN A 329 13.66 -13.76 46.14
N SER A 330 14.29 -14.90 45.85
CA SER A 330 14.16 -16.13 46.65
C SER A 330 14.92 -16.05 47.98
N SER A 331 15.93 -15.18 48.10
CA SER A 331 16.70 -14.96 49.34
C SER A 331 16.17 -13.81 50.21
N SER A 332 15.23 -13.01 49.70
CA SER A 332 14.65 -11.84 50.39
C SER A 332 13.29 -12.09 51.06
N SER A 333 12.70 -13.29 50.93
CA SER A 333 11.35 -13.61 51.43
C SER A 333 11.30 -14.27 52.81
N GLY A 334 12.37 -14.13 53.61
CA GLY A 334 12.44 -14.63 54.97
C GLY A 334 12.78 -13.53 55.98
N ASP A 335 11.85 -12.63 56.26
CA ASP A 335 11.70 -12.08 57.62
C ASP A 335 10.34 -11.38 57.78
N GLN A 336 9.51 -11.96 58.65
CA GLN A 336 8.29 -11.37 59.18
C GLN A 336 8.65 -10.38 60.29
N VAL A 337 8.06 -9.18 60.28
CA VAL A 337 7.77 -8.44 61.51
C VAL A 337 6.33 -7.91 61.45
N THR A 338 5.53 -8.48 62.34
CA THR A 338 4.21 -8.04 62.76
C THR A 338 4.31 -6.78 63.62
N ASP A 339 3.45 -5.78 63.41
CA ASP A 339 2.52 -5.29 64.45
C ASP A 339 1.71 -4.02 64.04
N LYS A 340 0.39 -4.19 64.17
CA LYS A 340 -0.62 -3.32 64.84
C LYS A 340 -0.98 -1.92 64.34
N GLU A 341 -2.23 -1.85 63.85
CA GLU A 341 -3.36 -0.99 64.28
C GLU A 341 -3.07 0.27 65.13
N ALA A 342 -3.52 1.43 64.63
CA ALA A 342 -4.51 2.29 65.31
C ALA A 342 -4.99 3.45 64.41
N ASP A 343 -6.32 3.50 64.22
CA ASP A 343 -7.23 4.66 64.22
C ASP A 343 -7.01 5.92 63.35
N SER A 344 -8.04 6.16 62.51
CA SER A 344 -8.50 7.48 61.98
C SER A 344 -9.07 8.39 63.11
N PRO A 345 -9.57 9.64 62.92
CA PRO A 345 -9.90 10.39 61.69
C PRO A 345 -9.65 11.95 61.72
N MET A 346 -9.95 12.61 60.57
CA MET A 346 -10.54 13.97 60.43
C MET A 346 -9.83 15.27 60.91
N GLY A 347 -9.89 16.31 60.05
CA GLY A 347 -9.80 17.75 60.40
C GLY A 347 -8.66 18.49 59.69
N ARG A 348 -8.85 19.21 58.58
CA ARG A 348 -9.41 20.57 58.43
C ARG A 348 -8.63 21.64 59.23
N ALA A 349 -7.80 22.42 58.52
CA ALA A 349 -7.01 23.62 58.89
C ALA A 349 -5.63 23.47 58.21
N ASP A 350 -4.94 24.42 57.59
CA ASP A 350 -5.05 25.84 57.33
C ASP A 350 -4.12 26.07 56.11
N GLU A 351 -4.51 26.77 55.05
CA GLU A 351 -4.54 28.24 55.01
C GLU A 351 -3.20 28.86 55.45
N LEU A 352 -2.16 28.81 54.59
CA LEU A 352 -1.01 29.73 54.58
C LEU A 352 0.01 29.35 53.49
N LYS A 353 -0.20 29.81 52.25
CA LYS A 353 0.87 30.05 51.23
C LYS A 353 0.31 30.63 49.92
N ARG A 354 -0.40 31.76 50.01
CA ARG A 354 -0.62 32.67 48.87
C ARG A 354 -0.40 34.13 49.32
N ARG A 355 0.84 34.42 49.69
CA ARG A 355 1.43 35.77 49.68
C ARG A 355 2.83 35.59 49.10
N ARG A 356 3.24 36.49 48.19
CA ARG A 356 4.26 36.33 47.13
C ARG A 356 3.62 35.66 45.92
N THR A 357 3.01 36.35 44.97
CA THR A 357 3.66 37.32 44.07
C THR A 357 2.64 38.33 43.53
N SER A 358 2.67 39.55 44.04
CA SER A 358 2.15 40.74 43.34
C SER A 358 3.06 41.88 43.75
N ASP A 359 4.13 42.07 42.98
CA ASP A 359 4.93 43.29 42.88
C ASP A 359 6.04 42.99 41.86
N ALA A 360 5.70 43.18 40.58
CA ALA A 360 6.54 43.56 39.44
C ALA A 360 5.69 43.56 38.17
#